data_AF-A0A0F8CN81-F1
#
_entry.id   AF-A0A0F8CN81-F1
#
_cell.length_a   1.000
_cell.length_b   1.000
_cell.length_c   1.000
_cell.angle_alpha   90.00
_cell.angle_beta   90.00
_cell.angle_gamma   90.00
#
_symmetry.space_group_name_H-M   'P 1'
#
loop_
_entity.id
_entity.type
_entity.pdbx_description
1 polymer ?
#
loop_
_entity_poly.entity_id
_entity_poly.type
_entity_poly.pdbx_seq_one_letter_code
_entity_poly.pdbx_strand_id
1 'polypeptide(L)'
;MDSLLILPFPPNPLSRVVVEAAYRPPLTSVLTKIAAEIEPSTDAGNAQGQLIVAIPGPFLHGPSYGTKQLVWSSAQSLLAHVYSIIAVVCNHENIAVDASVVLVDHSQGRKFNLEPTWSFRPNGTSIFDLRAFAHSFYPFKNLYRVNTEAGLEIFAAYLDLIEGKFLLKQSQIITVEGGLTLNMSQRSEEVQDSDGSTYSVVCIGGTFDHLHVGHKLLLSGGALLLDLSRDAKATFVVGITGDEMLKNKKFADLIEPWSHRARAVMRFLASLLDIRETRGRKATPLDIQEKEDSLTATLRGGSITVECVAIQDGYGPTITRENMDVLVVSGETRSGGKAVNEKRAEKGWHAMQIYEVDVLEATEGEENSAQEGTGGNKGSGSGFAGKISSTAIREHYARRIED
;
A
#
# COMPACT_ATOMS: atom_id res chain seq x y z
N MET A 1 7.69 -7.51 15.82
CA MET A 1 7.94 -6.06 15.88
C MET A 1 8.55 -5.70 14.55
N ASP A 2 7.97 -4.70 13.93
CA ASP A 2 8.24 -4.38 12.53
C ASP A 2 9.54 -3.59 12.43
N SER A 3 10.19 -3.64 11.29
CA SER A 3 11.26 -2.71 10.98
C SER A 3 10.73 -1.54 10.17
N LEU A 4 11.35 -0.36 10.31
CA LEU A 4 11.00 0.83 9.54
C LEU A 4 12.15 1.22 8.62
N LEU A 5 11.88 1.40 7.34
CA LEU A 5 12.75 2.12 6.40
C LEU A 5 12.11 3.47 6.09
N ILE A 6 12.83 4.57 6.33
CA ILE A 6 12.43 5.90 5.87
C ILE A 6 13.22 6.22 4.62
N LEU A 7 12.53 6.25 3.47
CA LEU A 7 13.14 6.65 2.20
C LEU A 7 13.29 8.18 2.14
N PRO A 8 14.26 8.70 1.36
CA PRO A 8 14.31 10.13 1.08
C PRO A 8 13.09 10.57 0.25
N PHE A 9 12.87 11.88 0.16
CA PHE A 9 11.81 12.45 -0.69
C PHE A 9 11.86 11.88 -2.12
N PRO A 10 10.70 11.71 -2.78
CA PRO A 10 10.65 11.21 -4.14
C PRO A 10 11.46 12.07 -5.09
N PRO A 11 12.19 11.45 -6.04
CA PRO A 11 12.95 12.21 -7.03
C PRO A 11 12.02 12.93 -8.00
N ASN A 12 12.56 13.95 -8.68
CA ASN A 12 11.84 14.71 -9.70
C ASN A 12 12.61 14.65 -11.04
N PRO A 13 12.04 14.11 -12.13
CA PRO A 13 10.66 13.63 -12.29
C PRO A 13 10.38 12.28 -11.61
N LEU A 14 9.10 12.05 -11.28
CA LEU A 14 8.55 10.78 -10.76
C LEU A 14 8.45 9.68 -11.84
N SER A 15 9.49 9.51 -12.65
CA SER A 15 9.53 8.44 -13.66
C SER A 15 10.04 7.13 -13.07
N ARG A 16 9.61 6.00 -13.65
CA ARG A 16 10.00 4.66 -13.21
C ARG A 16 11.51 4.51 -13.06
N VAL A 17 12.29 4.92 -14.07
CA VAL A 17 13.76 4.79 -14.09
C VAL A 17 14.41 5.59 -12.97
N VAL A 18 13.92 6.80 -12.71
CA VAL A 18 14.50 7.67 -11.68
C VAL A 18 14.15 7.18 -10.27
N VAL A 19 12.90 6.74 -10.05
CA VAL A 19 12.48 6.14 -8.78
C VAL A 19 13.24 4.83 -8.51
N GLU A 20 13.43 4.01 -9.54
CA GLU A 20 14.22 2.77 -9.48
C GLU A 20 15.66 3.04 -9.05
N ALA A 21 16.33 4.00 -9.69
CA ALA A 21 17.71 4.38 -9.37
C ALA A 21 17.85 4.91 -7.94
N ALA A 22 16.84 5.65 -7.44
CA ALA A 22 16.85 6.23 -6.10
C ALA A 22 16.55 5.19 -5.00
N TYR A 23 15.62 4.27 -5.23
CA TYR A 23 15.05 3.43 -4.17
C TYR A 23 15.44 1.95 -4.22
N ARG A 24 15.87 1.39 -5.36
CA ARG A 24 16.32 -0.01 -5.40
C ARG A 24 17.47 -0.31 -4.44
N PRO A 25 18.55 0.50 -4.35
CA PRO A 25 19.66 0.19 -3.45
C PRO A 25 19.26 0.10 -1.97
N PRO A 26 18.56 1.09 -1.36
CA PRO A 26 18.14 0.98 0.03
C PRO A 26 17.13 -0.15 0.26
N LEU A 27 16.19 -0.39 -0.66
CA LEU A 27 15.22 -1.48 -0.53
C LEU A 27 15.90 -2.85 -0.57
N THR A 28 16.83 -3.06 -1.49
CA THR A 28 17.62 -4.30 -1.60
C THR A 28 18.41 -4.54 -0.32
N SER A 29 19.09 -3.52 0.19
CA SER A 29 19.88 -3.63 1.43
C SER A 29 19.03 -4.00 2.64
N VAL A 30 17.85 -3.41 2.79
CA VAL A 30 16.97 -3.67 3.94
C VAL A 30 16.28 -5.03 3.83
N LEU A 31 15.72 -5.35 2.67
CA LEU A 31 14.98 -6.60 2.46
C LEU A 31 15.89 -7.82 2.66
N THR A 32 17.11 -7.79 2.11
CA THR A 32 18.11 -8.86 2.31
C THR A 32 18.56 -8.99 3.76
N LYS A 33 18.79 -7.87 4.46
CA LYS A 33 19.12 -7.88 5.90
C LYS A 33 18.01 -8.50 6.74
N ILE A 34 16.75 -8.11 6.51
CA ILE A 34 15.61 -8.67 7.23
C ILE A 34 15.49 -10.16 6.95
N ALA A 35 15.63 -10.58 5.69
CA ALA A 35 15.56 -11.98 5.32
C ALA A 35 16.65 -12.83 5.99
N ALA A 36 17.87 -12.30 6.10
CA ALA A 36 18.98 -12.98 6.78
C ALA A 36 18.78 -13.14 8.31
N GLU A 37 17.93 -12.32 8.92
CA GLU A 37 17.58 -12.44 10.35
C GLU A 37 16.46 -13.46 10.61
N ILE A 38 15.75 -13.93 9.58
CA ILE A 38 14.72 -14.95 9.70
C ILE A 38 15.46 -16.29 9.81
N GLU A 39 15.52 -16.85 11.02
CA GLU A 39 15.98 -18.23 11.20
C GLU A 39 15.15 -19.16 10.30
N PRO A 40 15.76 -20.18 9.65
CA PRO A 40 15.01 -21.21 8.96
C PRO A 40 14.23 -22.04 10.00
N SER A 41 13.06 -21.54 10.41
CA SER A 41 12.18 -22.25 11.33
C SER A 41 11.53 -23.42 10.60
N THR A 42 11.35 -24.52 11.32
CA THR A 42 10.73 -25.77 10.85
C THR A 42 9.24 -25.63 10.49
N ASP A 43 8.64 -24.47 10.78
CA ASP A 43 7.26 -24.12 10.41
C ASP A 43 7.28 -23.17 9.20
N ALA A 44 7.32 -23.75 8.00
CA ALA A 44 7.48 -23.09 6.70
C ALA A 44 6.33 -22.11 6.28
N GLY A 45 5.49 -21.68 7.22
CA GLY A 45 4.27 -20.92 6.94
C GLY A 45 4.12 -19.54 7.60
N ASN A 46 4.96 -19.13 8.57
CA ASN A 46 4.56 -17.98 9.42
C ASN A 46 5.64 -16.99 9.88
N ALA A 47 6.94 -17.22 9.65
CA ALA A 47 7.98 -16.29 10.06
C ALA A 47 8.43 -15.39 8.89
N GLN A 48 7.56 -14.48 8.44
CA GLN A 48 7.97 -13.41 7.53
C GLN A 48 8.46 -12.22 8.34
N GLY A 49 9.65 -11.71 8.02
CA GLY A 49 10.11 -10.43 8.55
C GLY A 49 9.18 -9.32 8.05
N GLN A 50 8.82 -8.37 8.92
CA GLN A 50 7.90 -7.28 8.58
C GLN A 50 8.66 -5.97 8.37
N LEU A 51 8.35 -5.28 7.27
CA LEU A 51 8.96 -4.02 6.88
C LEU A 51 7.88 -2.97 6.58
N ILE A 52 7.93 -1.84 7.27
CA ILE A 52 7.20 -0.63 6.87
C ILE A 52 8.18 0.26 6.11
N VAL A 53 7.82 0.62 4.88
CA VAL A 53 8.56 1.58 4.03
C VAL A 53 7.79 2.90 4.06
N ALA A 54 8.30 3.87 4.82
CA ALA A 54 7.74 5.20 4.90
C ALA A 54 8.37 6.11 3.85
N ILE A 55 7.53 6.82 3.08
CA ILE A 55 7.98 7.76 2.04
C ILE A 55 7.42 9.15 2.34
N PRO A 56 8.27 10.12 2.74
CA PRO A 56 7.85 11.49 2.96
C PRO A 56 7.63 12.20 1.62
N GLY A 57 6.57 12.99 1.48
CA GLY A 57 6.39 13.79 0.28
C GLY A 57 5.17 14.72 0.33
N PRO A 58 5.09 15.68 -0.62
CA PRO A 58 3.99 16.62 -0.72
C PRO A 58 2.78 15.98 -1.45
N PHE A 59 2.29 14.84 -0.96
CA PHE A 59 1.15 14.14 -1.55
C PHE A 59 -0.19 14.85 -1.32
N LEU A 60 -0.18 15.88 -0.47
CA LEU A 60 -1.35 16.61 -0.06
C LEU A 60 -1.14 18.12 -0.24
N HIS A 61 -2.16 18.80 -0.79
CA HIS A 61 -2.21 20.25 -0.91
C HIS A 61 -3.26 20.87 0.02
N GLY A 62 -3.16 22.18 0.22
CA GLY A 62 -4.09 22.93 1.07
C GLY A 62 -3.63 23.10 2.52
N PRO A 63 -4.45 23.75 3.35
CA PRO A 63 -4.07 24.11 4.71
C PRO A 63 -3.87 22.88 5.60
N SER A 64 -3.04 23.01 6.65
CA SER A 64 -2.63 21.89 7.49
C SER A 64 -3.75 21.22 8.30
N TYR A 65 -4.99 21.72 8.28
CA TYR A 65 -6.06 21.26 9.16
C TYR A 65 -7.33 20.90 8.40
N GLY A 66 -7.74 19.63 8.49
CA GLY A 66 -9.06 19.11 8.13
C GLY A 66 -9.49 19.16 6.66
N THR A 67 -8.80 19.90 5.80
CA THR A 67 -9.21 20.17 4.41
C THR A 67 -8.08 19.97 3.40
N LYS A 68 -7.11 19.10 3.72
CA LYS A 68 -6.08 18.76 2.73
C LYS A 68 -6.69 17.95 1.59
N GLN A 69 -6.23 18.24 0.37
CA GLN A 69 -6.63 17.55 -0.85
C GLN A 69 -5.52 16.64 -1.34
N LEU A 70 -5.91 15.49 -1.87
CA LEU A 70 -4.99 14.46 -2.36
C LEU A 70 -4.49 14.79 -3.78
N VAL A 71 -3.20 14.55 -4.00
CA VAL A 71 -2.63 14.41 -5.35
C VAL A 71 -2.59 12.93 -5.70
N TRP A 72 -3.66 12.45 -6.33
CA TRP A 72 -3.86 11.03 -6.59
C TRP A 72 -2.79 10.48 -7.53
N SER A 73 -2.54 11.11 -8.67
CA SER A 73 -1.62 10.58 -9.68
C SER A 73 -0.22 10.35 -9.13
N SER A 74 0.35 11.37 -8.48
CA SER A 74 1.69 11.29 -7.88
C SER A 74 1.75 10.26 -6.75
N ALA A 75 0.74 10.20 -5.88
CA ALA A 75 0.70 9.25 -4.77
C ALA A 75 0.56 7.79 -5.25
N GLN A 76 -0.39 7.53 -6.16
CA GLN A 76 -0.64 6.18 -6.70
C GLN A 76 0.53 5.69 -7.56
N SER A 77 1.08 6.55 -8.43
CA SER A 77 2.24 6.20 -9.28
C SER A 77 3.46 5.84 -8.44
N LEU A 78 3.73 6.60 -7.37
CA LEU A 78 4.82 6.30 -6.46
C LEU A 78 4.63 4.97 -5.72
N LEU A 79 3.41 4.70 -5.21
CA LEU A 79 3.09 3.41 -4.61
C LEU A 79 3.33 2.26 -5.59
N ALA A 80 2.87 2.39 -6.84
CA ALA A 80 3.05 1.39 -7.88
C ALA A 80 4.53 1.12 -8.16
N HIS A 81 5.35 2.17 -8.33
CA HIS A 81 6.79 2.03 -8.53
C HIS A 81 7.45 1.32 -7.34
N VAL A 82 7.20 1.76 -6.11
CA VAL A 82 7.89 1.20 -4.92
C VAL A 82 7.50 -0.25 -4.67
N TYR A 83 6.20 -0.59 -4.76
CA TYR A 83 5.77 -1.99 -4.65
C TYR A 83 6.35 -2.85 -5.77
N SER A 84 6.54 -2.31 -6.97
CA SER A 84 7.21 -3.01 -8.07
C SER A 84 8.69 -3.29 -7.76
N ILE A 85 9.42 -2.31 -7.21
CA ILE A 85 10.82 -2.49 -6.79
C ILE A 85 10.91 -3.59 -5.72
N ILE A 86 10.07 -3.52 -4.68
CA ILE A 86 10.00 -4.52 -3.62
C ILE A 86 9.76 -5.91 -4.21
N ALA A 87 8.79 -6.04 -5.13
CA ALA A 87 8.46 -7.30 -5.76
C ALA A 87 9.63 -7.88 -6.58
N VAL A 88 10.29 -7.04 -7.38
CA VAL A 88 11.45 -7.43 -8.19
C VAL A 88 12.61 -7.87 -7.30
N VAL A 89 12.93 -7.10 -6.26
CA VAL A 89 14.00 -7.43 -5.31
C VAL A 89 13.69 -8.75 -4.59
N CYS A 90 12.47 -8.91 -4.05
CA CYS A 90 12.10 -10.13 -3.35
C CYS A 90 12.20 -11.36 -4.26
N ASN A 91 11.79 -11.23 -5.52
CA ASN A 91 11.91 -12.31 -6.49
C ASN A 91 13.36 -12.59 -6.91
N HIS A 92 14.16 -11.56 -7.18
CA HIS A 92 15.56 -11.68 -7.60
C HIS A 92 16.43 -12.33 -6.49
N GLU A 93 16.24 -11.89 -5.25
CA GLU A 93 16.98 -12.38 -4.08
C GLU A 93 16.36 -13.67 -3.49
N ASN A 94 15.22 -14.13 -4.02
CA ASN A 94 14.45 -15.27 -3.50
C ASN A 94 14.13 -15.17 -1.99
N ILE A 95 13.61 -14.00 -1.58
CA ILE A 95 13.29 -13.69 -0.18
C ILE A 95 11.78 -13.46 0.02
N ALA A 96 11.29 -13.83 1.20
CA ALA A 96 9.91 -13.65 1.61
C ALA A 96 9.82 -12.66 2.79
N VAL A 97 9.70 -11.37 2.47
CA VAL A 97 9.55 -10.28 3.46
C VAL A 97 8.20 -9.60 3.26
N ASP A 98 7.47 -9.44 4.36
CA ASP A 98 6.15 -8.81 4.40
C ASP A 98 6.32 -7.29 4.46
N ALA A 99 6.38 -6.65 3.28
CA ALA A 99 6.61 -5.20 3.16
C ALA A 99 5.32 -4.41 2.89
N SER A 100 5.14 -3.29 3.60
CA SER A 100 4.00 -2.37 3.46
C SER A 100 4.53 -0.95 3.22
N VAL A 101 4.01 -0.27 2.20
CA VAL A 101 4.42 1.10 1.85
C VAL A 101 3.42 2.10 2.44
N VAL A 102 3.94 3.10 3.14
CA VAL A 102 3.16 4.17 3.78
C VAL A 102 3.63 5.52 3.26
N LEU A 103 2.73 6.26 2.63
CA LEU A 103 3.00 7.66 2.28
C LEU A 103 2.84 8.54 3.52
N VAL A 104 3.74 9.52 3.67
CA VAL A 104 3.77 10.43 4.81
C VAL A 104 3.78 11.87 4.32
N ASP A 105 2.82 12.66 4.77
CA ASP A 105 2.70 14.09 4.45
C ASP A 105 3.82 14.88 5.14
N HIS A 106 4.83 15.24 4.36
CA HIS A 106 5.95 16.04 4.80
C HIS A 106 6.59 16.73 3.60
N SER A 107 7.06 17.96 3.80
CA SER A 107 7.80 18.73 2.82
C SER A 107 9.13 19.14 3.39
N GLN A 108 10.13 19.29 2.52
CA GLN A 108 11.48 19.67 2.93
C GLN A 108 11.45 20.97 3.75
N GLY A 109 12.19 21.01 4.86
CA GLY A 109 12.22 22.15 5.77
C GLY A 109 10.98 22.36 6.65
N ARG A 110 9.91 21.56 6.52
CA ARG A 110 8.73 21.66 7.40
C ARG A 110 9.09 21.27 8.83
N LYS A 111 8.92 22.18 9.77
CA LYS A 111 9.13 21.92 11.21
C LYS A 111 7.81 21.64 11.92
N PHE A 112 7.87 20.84 12.99
CA PHE A 112 6.73 20.56 13.86
C PHE A 112 6.92 21.25 15.22
N ASN A 113 5.86 21.82 15.76
CA ASN A 113 5.87 22.33 17.13
C ASN A 113 5.87 21.14 18.10
N LEU A 114 6.90 20.98 18.93
CA LEU A 114 7.10 19.84 19.84
C LEU A 114 6.27 19.92 21.13
N GLU A 115 5.17 20.69 21.16
CA GLU A 115 4.34 20.84 22.37
C GLU A 115 4.01 19.49 23.04
N PRO A 116 4.13 19.39 24.39
CA PRO A 116 4.00 18.13 25.13
C PRO A 116 2.62 17.48 25.02
N THR A 117 1.57 18.30 24.93
CA THR A 117 0.19 17.84 24.75
C THR A 117 -0.09 17.59 23.28
N TRP A 118 0.39 16.45 22.77
CA TRP A 118 0.04 16.02 21.42
C TRP A 118 -1.40 15.52 21.39
N SER A 119 -2.19 16.07 20.47
CA SER A 119 -3.36 15.41 19.91
C SER A 119 -3.12 15.26 18.42
N PHE A 120 -3.38 14.05 17.88
CA PHE A 120 -3.48 13.87 16.45
C PHE A 120 -4.45 14.91 15.90
N ARG A 121 -4.01 15.71 14.92
CA ARG A 121 -4.87 16.66 14.23
C ARG A 121 -5.25 16.04 12.88
N PRO A 122 -6.52 15.63 12.68
CA PRO A 122 -6.96 15.11 11.41
C PRO A 122 -6.70 16.12 10.28
N ASN A 123 -6.04 15.67 9.22
CA ASN A 123 -5.77 16.48 8.04
C ASN A 123 -6.84 16.32 6.94
N GLY A 124 -7.85 15.47 7.16
CA GLY A 124 -8.89 15.19 6.18
C GLY A 124 -8.64 13.93 5.34
N THR A 125 -7.49 13.26 5.52
CA THR A 125 -7.04 12.19 4.61
C THR A 125 -6.52 10.96 5.37
N SER A 126 -6.29 9.87 4.66
CA SER A 126 -5.65 8.67 5.22
C SER A 126 -4.14 8.82 5.39
N ILE A 127 -3.49 9.73 4.65
CA ILE A 127 -2.04 10.00 4.73
C ILE A 127 -1.74 10.73 6.05
N PHE A 128 -0.86 10.16 6.87
CA PHE A 128 -0.40 10.79 8.11
C PHE A 128 0.66 11.85 7.84
N ASP A 129 0.63 12.96 8.60
CA ASP A 129 1.83 13.81 8.66
C ASP A 129 2.96 13.11 9.43
N LEU A 130 4.21 13.56 9.22
CA LEU A 130 5.38 12.90 9.82
C LEU A 130 5.28 12.78 11.35
N ARG A 131 4.69 13.77 12.03
CA ARG A 131 4.49 13.74 13.49
C ARG A 131 3.48 12.69 13.90
N ALA A 132 2.33 12.63 13.24
CA ALA A 132 1.31 11.63 13.48
C ALA A 132 1.84 10.22 13.19
N PHE A 133 2.59 10.04 12.10
CA PHE A 133 3.24 8.79 11.77
C PHE A 133 4.23 8.36 12.88
N ALA A 134 5.12 9.25 13.30
CA ALA A 134 6.10 8.98 14.35
C ALA A 134 5.47 8.53 15.69
N HIS A 135 4.33 9.10 16.08
CA HIS A 135 3.67 8.77 17.36
C HIS A 135 2.69 7.59 17.28
N SER A 136 2.24 7.21 16.08
CA SER A 136 1.25 6.12 15.90
C SER A 136 1.87 4.76 15.58
N PHE A 137 3.05 4.72 14.95
CA PHE A 137 3.62 3.47 14.44
C PHE A 137 4.83 2.95 15.24
N TYR A 138 5.42 3.75 16.12
CA TYR A 138 6.49 3.32 17.03
C TYR A 138 5.92 2.42 18.16
N PRO A 139 6.65 1.41 18.70
CA PRO A 139 8.05 1.04 18.51
C PRO A 139 8.36 0.09 17.35
N PHE A 140 9.51 0.32 16.74
CA PHE A 140 10.10 -0.56 15.72
C PHE A 140 11.28 -1.36 16.28
N LYS A 141 11.50 -2.56 15.72
CA LYS A 141 12.68 -3.39 16.02
C LYS A 141 13.94 -2.66 15.57
N ASN A 142 14.01 -2.38 14.27
CA ASN A 142 15.12 -1.71 13.59
C ASN A 142 14.60 -0.47 12.85
N LEU A 143 15.39 0.60 12.87
CA LEU A 143 15.18 1.84 12.13
C LEU A 143 16.28 1.96 11.06
N TYR A 144 15.90 1.82 9.80
CA TYR A 144 16.78 1.94 8.66
C TYR A 144 16.81 3.37 8.13
N ARG A 145 18.02 3.92 8.07
CA ARG A 145 18.31 5.25 7.54
C ARG A 145 19.11 5.14 6.25
N VAL A 146 18.67 5.86 5.21
CA VAL A 146 19.36 5.88 3.91
C VAL A 146 20.55 6.85 3.95
N ASN A 147 21.71 6.41 3.50
CA ASN A 147 22.95 7.19 3.51
C ASN A 147 23.06 8.19 2.35
N THR A 148 22.12 9.14 2.29
CA THR A 148 22.15 10.31 1.40
C THR A 148 21.86 11.56 2.21
N GLU A 149 22.23 12.74 1.73
CA GLU A 149 21.92 14.01 2.43
C GLU A 149 20.42 14.13 2.75
N ALA A 150 19.56 13.94 1.75
CA ALA A 150 18.11 13.96 1.93
C ALA A 150 17.59 12.85 2.86
N GLY A 151 18.19 11.66 2.83
CA GLY A 151 17.85 10.54 3.71
C GLY A 151 18.23 10.80 5.18
N LEU A 152 19.38 11.44 5.40
CA LEU A 152 19.82 11.87 6.73
C LEU A 152 18.94 12.99 7.27
N GLU A 153 18.56 13.96 6.43
CA GLU A 153 17.68 15.08 6.79
C GLU A 153 16.32 14.59 7.32
N ILE A 154 15.61 13.77 6.55
CA ILE A 154 14.30 13.26 6.98
C ILE A 154 14.41 12.38 8.23
N PHE A 155 15.45 11.55 8.31
CA PHE A 155 15.62 10.67 9.46
C PHE A 155 15.89 11.47 10.74
N ALA A 156 16.66 12.56 10.66
CA ALA A 156 16.84 13.48 11.79
C ALA A 156 15.50 14.11 12.20
N ALA A 157 14.69 14.60 11.26
CA ALA A 157 13.36 15.13 11.56
C ALA A 157 12.43 14.11 12.22
N TYR A 158 12.51 12.83 11.81
CA TYR A 158 11.80 11.73 12.47
C TYR A 158 12.30 11.47 13.88
N LEU A 159 13.63 11.46 14.10
CA LEU A 159 14.24 11.26 15.41
C LEU A 159 13.82 12.35 16.40
N ASP A 160 13.86 13.62 16.00
CA ASP A 160 13.44 14.76 16.83
C ASP A 160 11.99 14.62 17.32
N LEU A 161 11.13 13.96 16.54
CA LEU A 161 9.72 13.75 16.88
C LEU A 161 9.52 12.63 17.90
N ILE A 162 10.36 11.59 17.89
CA ILE A 162 10.26 10.46 18.82
C ILE A 162 11.14 10.65 20.06
N GLU A 163 12.12 11.55 20.00
CA GLU A 163 13.03 11.86 21.10
C GLU A 163 12.24 12.35 22.33
N GLY A 164 12.66 11.89 23.52
CA GLY A 164 11.99 12.19 24.79
C GLY A 164 10.66 11.45 25.03
N LYS A 165 10.03 10.87 24.00
CA LYS A 165 8.83 10.02 24.15
C LYS A 165 9.16 8.54 24.25
N PHE A 166 10.21 8.11 23.57
CA PHE A 166 10.60 6.71 23.48
C PHE A 166 12.08 6.52 23.74
N LEU A 167 12.43 5.41 24.40
CA LEU A 167 13.82 5.01 24.58
C LEU A 167 14.31 4.32 23.31
N LEU A 168 15.28 4.92 22.64
CA LEU A 168 15.91 4.38 21.43
C LEU A 168 17.33 3.91 21.75
N LYS A 169 17.66 2.65 21.43
CA LYS A 169 19.03 2.15 21.51
C LYS A 169 19.77 2.46 20.22
N GLN A 170 21.03 2.88 20.31
CA GLN A 170 21.86 3.15 19.13
C GLN A 170 21.98 1.93 18.20
N SER A 171 21.96 0.71 18.75
CA SER A 171 21.97 -0.54 17.98
C SER A 171 20.73 -0.77 17.12
N GLN A 172 19.64 -0.03 17.33
CA GLN A 172 18.43 -0.13 16.51
C GLN A 172 18.53 0.72 15.24
N ILE A 173 19.45 1.69 15.17
CA ILE A 173 19.63 2.54 13.98
C ILE A 173 20.64 1.87 13.06
N ILE A 174 20.18 1.50 11.87
CA ILE A 174 21.00 0.83 10.85
C ILE A 174 21.09 1.75 9.63
N THR A 175 22.29 2.10 9.21
CA THR A 175 22.50 2.88 7.99
C THR A 175 22.61 1.93 6.79
N VAL A 176 21.90 2.25 5.71
CA VAL A 176 21.88 1.48 4.45
C VAL A 176 22.31 2.35 3.28
N GLU A 177 22.71 1.70 2.20
CA GLU A 177 23.13 2.36 0.97
C GLU A 177 22.02 3.23 0.39
N GLY A 178 22.41 4.37 -0.19
CA GLY A 178 21.51 5.27 -0.91
C GLY A 178 21.59 5.06 -2.41
N GLY A 179 20.46 5.24 -3.10
CA GLY A 179 20.43 5.27 -4.55
C GLY A 179 20.77 6.65 -5.14
N LEU A 180 20.79 6.72 -6.46
CA LEU A 180 21.03 7.94 -7.21
C LEU A 180 19.74 8.74 -7.33
N THR A 181 19.70 9.92 -6.73
CA THR A 181 18.54 10.83 -6.81
C THR A 181 18.78 11.88 -7.90
N LEU A 182 17.87 11.98 -8.85
CA LEU A 182 17.80 13.09 -9.80
C LEU A 182 16.69 14.05 -9.37
N ASN A 183 17.02 15.34 -9.27
CA ASN A 183 16.05 16.41 -9.04
C ASN A 183 16.23 17.47 -10.13
N MET A 184 15.37 17.42 -11.14
CA MET A 184 15.32 18.43 -12.19
C MET A 184 14.51 19.63 -11.72
N SER A 185 15.16 20.78 -11.57
CA SER A 185 14.48 22.05 -11.33
C SER A 185 13.69 22.45 -12.57
N GLN A 186 12.42 22.07 -12.67
CA GLN A 186 11.55 22.66 -13.68
C GLN A 186 11.27 24.13 -13.30
N ARG A 187 11.47 25.01 -14.28
CA ARG A 187 11.14 26.43 -14.20
C ARG A 187 9.61 26.51 -14.32
N SER A 188 8.98 27.04 -13.27
CA SER A 188 7.55 27.07 -12.89
C SER A 188 7.10 25.91 -12.01
N GLU A 189 6.87 26.23 -10.73
CA GLU A 189 5.95 25.52 -9.83
C GLU A 189 4.56 25.52 -10.50
N GLU A 190 4.33 24.65 -11.47
CA GLU A 190 2.97 24.21 -11.74
C GLU A 190 2.58 23.43 -10.49
N VAL A 191 1.87 24.11 -9.59
CA VAL A 191 1.12 23.48 -8.51
C VAL A 191 0.38 22.31 -9.16
N GLN A 192 0.75 21.07 -8.82
CA GLN A 192 -0.04 19.92 -9.25
C GLN A 192 -1.41 20.11 -8.62
N ASP A 193 -2.38 20.59 -9.40
CA ASP A 193 -3.76 20.72 -8.96
C ASP A 193 -4.19 19.37 -8.39
N SER A 194 -4.94 19.38 -7.28
CA SER A 194 -5.48 18.15 -6.71
C SER A 194 -6.30 17.42 -7.78
N ASP A 195 -5.82 16.27 -8.22
CA ASP A 195 -6.45 15.46 -9.27
C ASP A 195 -7.19 14.24 -8.70
N GLY A 196 -7.23 14.12 -7.37
CA GLY A 196 -7.96 13.10 -6.63
C GLY A 196 -9.08 13.69 -5.79
N SER A 197 -10.32 13.26 -6.05
CA SER A 197 -11.41 13.42 -5.07
C SER A 197 -11.36 12.30 -4.04
N THR A 198 -11.80 12.61 -2.82
CA THR A 198 -12.01 11.61 -1.75
C THR A 198 -13.50 11.31 -1.59
N TYR A 199 -13.81 10.16 -1.01
CA TYR A 199 -15.17 9.58 -1.00
C TYR A 199 -15.53 8.98 0.35
N SER A 200 -16.84 8.96 0.64
CA SER A 200 -17.37 8.35 1.87
C SER A 200 -17.40 6.83 1.79
N VAL A 201 -17.61 6.25 0.61
CA VAL A 201 -17.65 4.79 0.41
C VAL A 201 -16.71 4.36 -0.71
N VAL A 202 -15.62 3.69 -0.34
CA VAL A 202 -14.64 3.11 -1.26
C VAL A 202 -14.83 1.60 -1.35
N CYS A 203 -15.02 1.07 -2.55
CA CYS A 203 -15.24 -0.35 -2.79
C CYS A 203 -14.08 -0.96 -3.59
N ILE A 204 -13.64 -2.16 -3.19
CA ILE A 204 -12.68 -2.99 -3.93
C ILE A 204 -13.16 -4.43 -3.96
N GLY A 205 -13.00 -5.12 -5.09
CA GLY A 205 -13.26 -6.55 -5.22
C GLY A 205 -11.99 -7.33 -5.57
N GLY A 206 -11.83 -8.53 -5.01
CA GLY A 206 -10.70 -9.40 -5.32
C GLY A 206 -10.76 -10.74 -4.59
N THR A 207 -9.84 -11.64 -4.92
CA THR A 207 -9.69 -12.88 -4.16
C THR A 207 -8.85 -12.69 -2.92
N PHE A 208 -7.80 -11.86 -2.97
CA PHE A 208 -6.90 -11.61 -1.84
C PHE A 208 -6.29 -12.89 -1.26
N ASP A 209 -6.03 -13.87 -2.12
CA ASP A 209 -5.29 -15.08 -1.77
C ASP A 209 -3.82 -14.75 -1.55
N HIS A 210 -3.24 -15.25 -0.45
CA HIS A 210 -1.86 -15.04 -0.06
C HIS A 210 -1.44 -13.57 -0.23
N LEU A 211 -1.99 -12.69 0.62
CA LEU A 211 -1.92 -11.22 0.48
C LEU A 211 -0.51 -10.71 0.12
N HIS A 212 -0.27 -10.51 -1.18
CA HIS A 212 1.01 -10.10 -1.74
C HIS A 212 1.03 -8.62 -2.15
N VAL A 213 2.19 -8.13 -2.59
CA VAL A 213 2.44 -6.73 -2.97
C VAL A 213 1.43 -6.15 -3.97
N GLY A 214 0.91 -6.94 -4.91
CA GLY A 214 -0.13 -6.50 -5.86
C GLY A 214 -1.46 -6.18 -5.17
N HIS A 215 -1.91 -7.05 -4.26
CA HIS A 215 -3.09 -6.77 -3.44
C HIS A 215 -2.88 -5.56 -2.52
N LYS A 216 -1.69 -5.45 -1.93
CA LYS A 216 -1.33 -4.31 -1.07
C LYS A 216 -1.34 -2.99 -1.82
N LEU A 217 -0.80 -2.95 -3.03
CA LEU A 217 -0.87 -1.77 -3.91
C LEU A 217 -2.34 -1.36 -4.16
N LEU A 218 -3.20 -2.30 -4.54
CA LEU A 218 -4.62 -2.02 -4.79
C LEU A 218 -5.35 -1.49 -3.53
N LEU A 219 -5.14 -2.15 -2.39
CA LEU A 219 -5.72 -1.75 -1.10
C LEU A 219 -5.17 -0.41 -0.60
N SER A 220 -3.86 -0.18 -0.73
CA SER A 220 -3.21 1.11 -0.41
C SER A 220 -3.77 2.22 -1.28
N GLY A 221 -3.93 1.98 -2.59
CA GLY A 221 -4.55 2.94 -3.51
C GLY A 221 -5.97 3.31 -3.06
N GLY A 222 -6.86 2.33 -2.83
CA GLY A 222 -8.20 2.65 -2.34
C GLY A 222 -8.22 3.37 -0.99
N ALA A 223 -7.28 3.06 -0.10
CA ALA A 223 -7.19 3.72 1.21
C ALA A 223 -6.93 5.22 1.08
N LEU A 224 -6.21 5.66 0.04
CA LEU A 224 -5.96 7.08 -0.24
C LEU A 224 -7.24 7.85 -0.61
N LEU A 225 -8.24 7.16 -1.18
CA LEU A 225 -9.49 7.77 -1.64
C LEU A 225 -10.53 8.00 -0.54
N LEU A 226 -10.27 7.61 0.71
CA LEU A 226 -11.21 7.82 1.81
C LEU A 226 -11.27 9.30 2.21
N ASP A 227 -12.49 9.86 2.26
CA ASP A 227 -12.74 11.19 2.83
C ASP A 227 -12.79 11.10 4.36
N LEU A 228 -11.80 11.71 5.01
CA LEU A 228 -11.67 11.76 6.46
C LEU A 228 -11.69 13.20 6.97
N SER A 229 -12.38 14.09 6.23
CA SER A 229 -12.68 15.46 6.64
C SER A 229 -13.42 15.50 7.99
N ARG A 230 -13.46 16.67 8.63
CA ARG A 230 -14.02 16.80 9.98
C ARG A 230 -15.45 16.25 10.04
N ASP A 231 -15.69 15.38 11.01
CA ASP A 231 -16.98 14.71 11.29
C ASP A 231 -17.46 13.70 10.20
N ALA A 232 -16.68 13.51 9.13
CA ALA A 232 -16.96 12.50 8.13
C ALA A 232 -16.78 11.09 8.69
N LYS A 233 -17.60 10.16 8.17
CA LYS A 233 -17.46 8.73 8.39
C LYS A 233 -17.25 8.07 7.03
N ALA A 234 -16.11 7.42 6.87
CA ALA A 234 -15.81 6.69 5.66
C ALA A 234 -15.99 5.18 5.86
N THR A 235 -16.41 4.49 4.80
CA THR A 235 -16.52 3.03 4.75
C THR A 235 -15.64 2.49 3.63
N PHE A 236 -14.75 1.56 3.98
CA PHE A 236 -13.96 0.80 3.01
C PHE A 236 -14.57 -0.60 2.91
N VAL A 237 -15.25 -0.88 1.79
CA VAL A 237 -15.85 -2.18 1.51
C VAL A 237 -14.90 -3.01 0.63
N VAL A 238 -14.54 -4.20 1.11
CA VAL A 238 -13.71 -5.17 0.38
C VAL A 238 -14.54 -6.42 0.09
N GLY A 239 -14.93 -6.60 -1.16
CA GLY A 239 -15.53 -7.83 -1.66
C GLY A 239 -14.48 -8.90 -1.86
N ILE A 240 -14.56 -9.98 -1.08
CA ILE A 240 -13.62 -11.08 -1.06
C ILE A 240 -14.30 -12.32 -1.64
N THR A 241 -13.77 -12.89 -2.72
CA THR A 241 -14.41 -14.02 -3.40
C THR A 241 -14.65 -15.20 -2.45
N GLY A 242 -15.90 -15.64 -2.36
CA GLY A 242 -16.33 -16.86 -1.68
C GLY A 242 -16.22 -18.09 -2.60
N ASP A 243 -16.55 -19.24 -2.04
CA ASP A 243 -16.26 -20.56 -2.64
C ASP A 243 -16.86 -20.73 -4.04
N GLU A 244 -18.03 -20.16 -4.33
CA GLU A 244 -18.68 -20.27 -5.65
C GLU A 244 -17.82 -19.70 -6.79
N MET A 245 -17.12 -18.61 -6.52
CA MET A 245 -16.23 -17.97 -7.50
C MET A 245 -14.86 -18.63 -7.61
N LEU A 246 -14.54 -19.58 -6.72
CA LEU A 246 -13.25 -20.26 -6.65
C LEU A 246 -13.23 -21.61 -7.35
N LYS A 247 -14.41 -22.22 -7.59
CA LYS A 247 -14.56 -23.56 -8.21
C LYS A 247 -13.81 -23.75 -9.53
N ASN A 248 -13.68 -22.69 -10.33
CA ASN A 248 -13.02 -22.74 -11.64
C ASN A 248 -11.57 -22.23 -11.62
N LYS A 249 -11.02 -21.88 -10.45
CA LYS A 249 -9.64 -21.39 -10.35
C LYS A 249 -8.65 -22.55 -10.37
N LYS A 250 -7.57 -22.38 -11.14
CA LYS A 250 -6.40 -23.30 -11.09
C LYS A 250 -5.90 -23.41 -9.66
N PHE A 251 -5.61 -24.62 -9.17
CA PHE A 251 -5.16 -24.86 -7.78
C PHE A 251 -6.12 -24.31 -6.72
N ALA A 252 -7.43 -24.51 -6.89
CA ALA A 252 -8.45 -24.05 -5.94
C ALA A 252 -8.22 -24.57 -4.51
N ASP A 253 -7.72 -25.80 -4.37
CA ASP A 253 -7.46 -26.42 -3.06
C ASP A 253 -6.31 -25.75 -2.28
N LEU A 254 -5.46 -24.96 -2.96
CA LEU A 254 -4.37 -24.22 -2.34
C LEU A 254 -4.77 -22.78 -1.97
N ILE A 255 -6.03 -22.39 -2.17
CA ILE A 255 -6.52 -21.06 -1.83
C ILE A 255 -6.80 -20.98 -0.33
N GLU A 256 -6.36 -19.89 0.31
CA GLU A 256 -6.62 -19.69 1.73
C GLU A 256 -8.14 -19.63 2.04
N PRO A 257 -8.58 -20.15 3.20
CA PRO A 257 -9.96 -20.00 3.64
C PRO A 257 -10.40 -18.54 3.64
N TRP A 258 -11.68 -18.28 3.33
CA TRP A 258 -12.20 -16.90 3.26
C TRP A 258 -11.89 -16.07 4.52
N SER A 259 -12.03 -16.67 5.71
CA SER A 259 -11.75 -16.00 6.99
C SER A 259 -10.28 -15.59 7.15
N HIS A 260 -9.33 -16.38 6.62
CA HIS A 260 -7.91 -16.03 6.64
C HIS A 260 -7.62 -14.84 5.73
N ARG A 261 -8.14 -14.88 4.50
CA ARG A 261 -8.00 -13.79 3.51
C ARG A 261 -8.63 -12.49 4.04
N ALA A 262 -9.83 -12.56 4.58
CA ALA A 262 -10.52 -11.43 5.17
C ALA A 262 -9.78 -10.81 6.37
N ARG A 263 -9.26 -11.66 7.28
CA ARG A 263 -8.44 -11.18 8.41
C ARG A 263 -7.10 -10.59 7.96
N ALA A 264 -6.47 -11.13 6.92
CA ALA A 264 -5.24 -10.58 6.34
C ALA A 264 -5.48 -9.18 5.77
N VAL A 265 -6.54 -9.00 4.97
CA VAL A 265 -6.97 -7.68 4.45
C VAL A 265 -7.26 -6.70 5.58
N MET A 266 -8.04 -7.11 6.59
CA MET A 266 -8.36 -6.28 7.76
C MET A 266 -7.11 -5.80 8.51
N ARG A 267 -6.17 -6.71 8.77
CA ARG A 267 -4.91 -6.37 9.44
C ARG A 267 -4.08 -5.40 8.60
N PHE A 268 -3.99 -5.62 7.29
CA PHE A 268 -3.27 -4.74 6.38
C PHE A 268 -3.89 -3.33 6.34
N LEU A 269 -5.20 -3.21 6.12
CA LEU A 269 -5.87 -1.91 6.12
C LEU A 269 -5.75 -1.19 7.47
N ALA A 270 -5.86 -1.92 8.58
CA ALA A 270 -5.63 -1.34 9.90
C ALA A 270 -4.19 -0.86 10.08
N SER A 271 -3.20 -1.54 9.51
CA SER A 271 -1.80 -1.09 9.52
C SER A 271 -1.54 0.17 8.67
N LEU A 272 -2.47 0.55 7.79
CA LEU A 272 -2.37 1.79 7.01
C LEU A 272 -3.21 2.92 7.60
N LEU A 273 -4.37 2.58 8.17
CA LEU A 273 -5.42 3.55 8.48
C LEU A 273 -5.55 3.84 9.97
N ASP A 274 -5.19 2.91 10.85
CA ASP A 274 -5.50 3.06 12.27
C ASP A 274 -4.48 3.93 13.02
N ILE A 275 -4.98 4.72 13.97
CA ILE A 275 -4.15 5.53 14.86
C ILE A 275 -4.11 4.81 16.19
N ARG A 276 -3.13 3.93 16.34
CA ARG A 276 -2.88 3.31 17.63
C ARG A 276 -1.85 4.16 18.33
N GLU A 277 -2.29 5.11 19.15
CA GLU A 277 -1.38 5.76 20.09
C GLU A 277 -0.93 4.69 21.09
N THR A 278 0.15 3.99 20.75
CA THR A 278 0.61 2.86 21.55
C THR A 278 1.19 3.36 22.86
N ARG A 279 1.74 4.59 22.95
CA ARG A 279 2.51 5.10 24.12
C ARG A 279 3.46 4.03 24.71
N GLY A 280 4.01 3.17 23.86
CA GLY A 280 4.85 2.03 24.29
C GLY A 280 4.11 0.82 24.89
N ARG A 281 2.77 0.83 24.93
CA ARG A 281 1.91 -0.32 25.26
C ARG A 281 1.63 -1.15 24.01
N LYS A 282 1.39 -2.46 24.18
CA LYS A 282 0.91 -3.31 23.08
C LYS A 282 -0.40 -2.73 22.55
N ALA A 283 -0.48 -2.55 21.24
CA ALA A 283 -1.71 -2.17 20.56
C ALA A 283 -2.85 -3.10 21.01
N THR A 284 -4.00 -2.54 21.35
CA THR A 284 -5.20 -3.35 21.57
C THR A 284 -5.48 -4.14 20.29
N PRO A 285 -5.86 -5.42 20.40
CA PRO A 285 -6.34 -6.17 19.24
C PRO A 285 -7.47 -5.41 18.54
N LEU A 286 -7.54 -5.53 17.21
CA LEU A 286 -8.68 -5.03 16.45
C LEU A 286 -9.94 -5.69 16.97
N ASP A 287 -10.93 -4.88 17.32
CA ASP A 287 -12.28 -5.37 17.59
C ASP A 287 -12.94 -5.67 16.23
N ILE A 288 -12.87 -6.95 15.83
CA ILE A 288 -13.45 -7.45 14.59
C ILE A 288 -14.78 -8.11 14.95
N GLN A 289 -15.86 -7.55 14.42
CA GLN A 289 -17.18 -8.14 14.48
C GLN A 289 -17.34 -9.12 13.33
N GLU A 290 -17.47 -10.41 13.66
CA GLU A 290 -17.67 -11.48 12.68
C GLU A 290 -19.17 -11.77 12.52
N LYS A 291 -19.63 -11.83 11.27
CA LYS A 291 -20.95 -12.32 10.84
C LYS A 291 -20.73 -13.46 9.84
N GLU A 292 -21.79 -14.20 9.51
CA GLU A 292 -21.74 -15.38 8.65
C GLU A 292 -20.95 -15.16 7.35
N ASP A 293 -21.19 -14.03 6.66
CA ASP A 293 -20.55 -13.70 5.38
C ASP A 293 -19.74 -12.39 5.41
N SER A 294 -19.47 -11.83 6.60
CA SER A 294 -18.73 -10.56 6.68
C SER A 294 -17.92 -10.36 7.95
N LEU A 295 -16.81 -9.65 7.83
CA LEU A 295 -16.02 -9.12 8.93
C LEU A 295 -16.10 -7.60 8.92
N THR A 296 -16.30 -6.98 10.07
CA THR A 296 -16.34 -5.51 10.19
C THR A 296 -15.45 -5.05 11.33
N ALA A 297 -14.65 -4.01 11.10
CA ALA A 297 -13.85 -3.35 12.12
C ALA A 297 -13.98 -1.83 12.02
N THR A 298 -13.90 -1.14 13.16
CA THR A 298 -13.87 0.32 13.18
C THR A 298 -12.48 0.81 13.57
N LEU A 299 -11.97 1.81 12.84
CA LEU A 299 -10.65 2.41 13.03
C LEU A 299 -10.78 3.91 13.33
N ARG A 300 -9.70 4.53 13.83
CA ARG A 300 -9.65 5.98 14.16
C ARG A 300 -10.84 6.44 15.03
N GLY A 301 -11.19 5.68 16.07
CA GLY A 301 -12.29 6.03 16.96
C GLY A 301 -13.68 6.02 16.31
N GLY A 302 -13.85 5.25 15.22
CA GLY A 302 -15.14 5.08 14.53
C GLY A 302 -15.33 5.95 13.29
N SER A 303 -14.33 6.77 12.91
CA SER A 303 -14.36 7.56 11.66
C SER A 303 -14.20 6.69 10.41
N ILE A 304 -13.60 5.51 10.54
CA ILE A 304 -13.44 4.56 9.43
C ILE A 304 -14.11 3.24 9.81
N THR A 305 -14.97 2.74 8.93
CA THR A 305 -15.48 1.37 8.97
C THR A 305 -14.84 0.57 7.86
N VAL A 306 -14.16 -0.52 8.17
CA VAL A 306 -13.70 -1.48 7.17
C VAL A 306 -14.65 -2.67 7.20
N GLU A 307 -15.14 -3.09 6.03
CA GLU A 307 -16.08 -4.19 5.85
C GLU A 307 -15.53 -5.17 4.82
N CYS A 308 -15.18 -6.38 5.22
CA CYS A 308 -14.88 -7.47 4.30
C CYS A 308 -16.14 -8.30 4.11
N VAL A 309 -16.58 -8.49 2.86
CA VAL A 309 -17.82 -9.19 2.52
C VAL A 309 -17.52 -10.34 1.59
N ALA A 310 -18.08 -11.52 1.84
CA ALA A 310 -18.02 -12.64 0.90
C ALA A 310 -18.82 -12.30 -0.36
N ILE A 311 -18.19 -12.40 -1.54
CA ILE A 311 -18.86 -12.22 -2.83
C ILE A 311 -18.95 -13.56 -3.55
N GLN A 312 -20.14 -13.89 -4.03
CA GLN A 312 -20.43 -15.14 -4.75
C GLN A 312 -20.62 -14.92 -6.26
N ASP A 313 -20.57 -13.66 -6.71
CA ASP A 313 -20.65 -13.26 -8.11
C ASP A 313 -19.71 -12.08 -8.42
N GLY A 314 -19.60 -11.73 -9.71
CA GLY A 314 -18.71 -10.67 -10.19
C GLY A 314 -19.13 -9.23 -9.83
N TYR A 315 -20.28 -9.04 -9.18
CA TYR A 315 -20.80 -7.72 -8.81
C TYR A 315 -20.73 -7.48 -7.30
N GLY A 316 -21.02 -8.50 -6.50
CA GLY A 316 -21.02 -8.43 -5.05
C GLY A 316 -21.95 -7.32 -4.53
N PRO A 317 -21.54 -6.57 -3.50
CA PRO A 317 -22.43 -5.60 -2.87
C PRO A 317 -22.70 -4.36 -3.75
N THR A 318 -22.00 -4.20 -4.88
CA THR A 318 -22.10 -3.03 -5.77
C THR A 318 -23.42 -2.91 -6.52
N ILE A 319 -24.20 -4.00 -6.61
CA ILE A 319 -25.54 -4.03 -7.21
C ILE A 319 -26.66 -4.35 -6.20
N THR A 320 -26.32 -4.51 -4.92
CA THR A 320 -27.27 -4.72 -3.83
C THR A 320 -27.35 -3.53 -2.88
N ARG A 321 -26.33 -2.66 -2.87
CA ARG A 321 -26.30 -1.40 -2.11
C ARG A 321 -26.15 -0.21 -3.06
N GLU A 322 -27.13 0.69 -3.03
CA GLU A 322 -27.12 1.89 -3.86
C GLU A 322 -26.06 2.90 -3.42
N ASN A 323 -25.93 3.11 -2.11
CA ASN A 323 -24.99 4.07 -1.52
C ASN A 323 -23.53 3.58 -1.58
N MET A 324 -22.91 3.77 -2.74
CA MET A 324 -21.49 3.50 -3.00
C MET A 324 -20.94 4.54 -3.98
N ASP A 325 -19.77 5.09 -3.69
CA ASP A 325 -19.27 6.25 -4.43
C ASP A 325 -18.24 5.84 -5.49
N VAL A 326 -17.28 5.00 -5.09
CA VAL A 326 -16.11 4.68 -5.91
C VAL A 326 -15.80 3.19 -5.92
N LEU A 327 -15.45 2.67 -7.09
CA LEU A 327 -14.96 1.31 -7.29
C LEU A 327 -13.51 1.39 -7.76
N VAL A 328 -12.60 0.82 -6.96
CA VAL A 328 -11.18 0.73 -7.32
C VAL A 328 -10.93 -0.60 -8.01
N VAL A 329 -10.29 -0.53 -9.18
CA VAL A 329 -9.97 -1.69 -10.02
C VAL A 329 -8.47 -1.74 -10.29
N SER A 330 -7.96 -2.93 -10.58
CA SER A 330 -6.66 -3.09 -11.22
C SER A 330 -6.84 -3.17 -12.73
N GLY A 331 -5.73 -3.19 -13.49
CA GLY A 331 -5.78 -3.47 -14.93
C GLY A 331 -6.52 -4.78 -15.26
N GLU A 332 -6.43 -5.80 -14.39
CA GLU A 332 -7.11 -7.09 -14.56
C GLU A 332 -8.64 -7.00 -14.40
N THR A 333 -9.12 -6.11 -13.52
CA THR A 333 -10.56 -5.99 -13.17
C THR A 333 -11.24 -4.78 -13.80
N ARG A 334 -10.57 -4.08 -14.71
CA ARG A 334 -11.09 -2.92 -15.45
C ARG A 334 -12.43 -3.20 -16.15
N SER A 335 -12.55 -4.36 -16.80
CA SER A 335 -13.80 -4.77 -17.47
C SER A 335 -14.94 -5.01 -16.48
N GLY A 336 -14.63 -5.51 -15.27
CA GLY A 336 -15.58 -5.70 -14.19
C GLY A 336 -16.20 -4.38 -13.72
N GLY A 337 -15.40 -3.32 -13.61
CA GLY A 337 -15.91 -1.99 -13.25
C GLY A 337 -16.94 -1.43 -14.23
N LYS A 338 -16.72 -1.66 -15.54
CA LYS A 338 -17.70 -1.31 -16.58
C LYS A 338 -19.01 -2.09 -16.43
N ALA A 339 -18.92 -3.40 -16.24
CA ALA A 339 -20.08 -4.27 -16.07
C ALA A 339 -20.91 -3.91 -14.82
N VAL A 340 -20.26 -3.49 -13.73
CA VAL A 340 -20.94 -2.99 -12.53
C VAL A 340 -21.78 -1.75 -12.86
N ASN A 341 -21.20 -0.75 -13.52
CA ASN A 341 -21.93 0.47 -13.85
C ASN A 341 -23.08 0.25 -14.85
N GLU A 342 -22.94 -0.68 -15.79
CA GLU A 342 -24.05 -1.11 -16.65
C GLU A 342 -25.21 -1.70 -15.83
N LYS A 343 -24.93 -2.59 -14.86
CA LYS A 343 -25.96 -3.13 -13.96
C LYS A 343 -26.57 -2.11 -13.01
N ARG A 344 -25.79 -1.12 -12.55
CA ARG A 344 -26.31 0.00 -11.76
C ARG A 344 -27.26 0.87 -12.58
N ALA A 345 -26.92 1.14 -13.85
CA ALA A 345 -27.79 1.88 -14.76
C ALA A 345 -29.11 1.15 -15.05
N GLU A 346 -29.09 -0.18 -15.23
CA GLU A 346 -30.32 -0.99 -15.36
C GLU A 346 -31.24 -0.87 -14.14
N LYS A 347 -30.69 -0.62 -12.95
CA LYS A 347 -31.42 -0.41 -11.69
C LYS A 347 -31.82 1.05 -11.44
N GLY A 348 -31.41 1.97 -12.32
CA GLY A 348 -31.62 3.41 -12.15
C GLY A 348 -30.73 4.06 -11.09
N TRP A 349 -29.65 3.41 -10.67
CA TRP A 349 -28.70 3.92 -9.69
C TRP A 349 -27.60 4.75 -10.33
N HIS A 350 -26.97 5.64 -9.55
CA HIS A 350 -25.84 6.43 -10.04
C HIS A 350 -24.63 5.53 -10.35
N ALA A 351 -23.91 5.89 -11.41
CA ALA A 351 -22.64 5.25 -11.74
C ALA A 351 -21.62 5.54 -10.64
N MET A 352 -20.84 4.53 -10.28
CA MET A 352 -19.70 4.69 -9.39
C MET A 352 -18.53 5.29 -10.17
N GLN A 353 -17.77 6.17 -9.53
CA GLN A 353 -16.50 6.62 -10.08
C GLN A 353 -15.53 5.43 -10.13
N ILE A 354 -14.81 5.26 -11.23
CA ILE A 354 -13.82 4.18 -11.36
C ILE A 354 -12.43 4.78 -11.18
N TYR A 355 -11.68 4.25 -10.21
CA TYR A 355 -10.24 4.53 -10.08
C TYR A 355 -9.46 3.27 -10.42
N GLU A 356 -8.54 3.40 -11.36
CA GLU A 356 -7.65 2.31 -11.69
C GLU A 356 -6.31 2.50 -10.97
N VAL A 357 -5.87 1.45 -10.27
CA VAL A 357 -4.54 1.39 -9.69
C VAL A 357 -3.66 0.62 -10.67
N ASP A 358 -2.75 1.35 -11.30
CA ASP A 358 -1.82 0.82 -12.29
C ASP A 358 -0.86 -0.18 -11.62
N VAL A 359 -0.88 -1.43 -12.07
CA VAL A 359 0.06 -2.46 -11.66
C VAL A 359 1.11 -2.52 -12.77
N LEU A 360 2.14 -1.68 -12.67
CA LEU A 360 3.15 -1.56 -13.71
C LEU A 360 3.82 -2.91 -13.98
N GLU A 361 3.87 -3.30 -15.25
CA GLU A 361 4.66 -4.44 -15.70
C GLU A 361 6.14 -4.11 -15.49
N ALA A 362 6.78 -4.81 -14.54
CA ALA A 362 8.22 -4.68 -14.37
C ALA A 362 8.94 -5.41 -15.50
N THR A 363 9.04 -4.78 -16.67
CA THR A 363 10.04 -5.18 -17.66
C THR A 363 11.41 -4.72 -17.16
N GLU A 364 12.31 -5.67 -16.94
CA GLU A 364 13.74 -5.38 -16.85
C GLU A 364 14.17 -4.79 -18.19
N GLY A 365 14.93 -3.69 -18.16
CA GLY A 365 15.09 -2.80 -19.29
C GLY A 365 15.63 -3.47 -20.55
N GLU A 366 14.84 -3.37 -21.63
CA GLU A 366 15.32 -3.34 -23.02
C GLU A 366 14.46 -2.34 -23.80
N GLU A 367 14.61 -1.05 -23.53
CA GLU A 367 14.38 -0.04 -24.56
C GLU A 367 15.70 0.20 -25.26
N ASN A 368 15.98 -0.58 -26.29
CA ASN A 368 17.02 -0.26 -27.26
C ASN A 368 16.43 -0.05 -28.65
N SER A 369 16.59 1.18 -29.11
CA SER A 369 16.70 1.65 -30.50
C SER A 369 15.52 1.43 -31.45
N ALA A 370 15.08 2.56 -32.00
CA ALA A 370 14.33 2.66 -33.24
C ALA A 370 14.92 1.78 -34.35
N GLN A 371 14.09 0.89 -34.91
CA GLN A 371 14.26 0.44 -36.28
C GLN A 371 12.90 0.10 -36.90
N GLU A 372 12.55 0.84 -37.94
CA GLU A 372 11.43 0.57 -38.84
C GLU A 372 11.61 -0.80 -39.52
N GLY A 373 10.51 -1.56 -39.69
CA GLY A 373 10.47 -2.64 -40.69
C GLY A 373 9.67 -3.90 -40.30
N THR A 374 8.42 -3.94 -40.79
CA THR A 374 7.69 -5.13 -41.25
C THR A 374 7.37 -6.29 -40.28
N GLY A 375 6.08 -6.38 -39.94
CA GLY A 375 5.24 -7.58 -40.08
C GLY A 375 5.67 -8.90 -39.42
N GLY A 376 4.97 -9.26 -38.35
CA GLY A 376 4.72 -10.67 -38.03
C GLY A 376 4.94 -11.10 -36.58
N ASN A 377 3.87 -11.65 -36.01
CA ASN A 377 3.78 -12.49 -34.81
C ASN A 377 3.71 -11.78 -33.44
N LYS A 378 2.47 -11.68 -32.92
CA LYS A 378 2.17 -11.46 -31.50
C LYS A 378 2.65 -12.66 -30.69
N GLY A 379 3.92 -12.65 -30.28
CA GLY A 379 4.45 -13.52 -29.25
C GLY A 379 3.87 -13.13 -27.89
N SER A 380 3.39 -14.11 -27.15
CA SER A 380 2.91 -14.01 -25.76
C SER A 380 4.03 -13.49 -24.84
N GLY A 381 3.98 -12.19 -24.52
CA GLY A 381 4.86 -11.56 -23.54
C GLY A 381 4.46 -11.91 -22.11
N SER A 382 4.89 -13.08 -21.65
CA SER A 382 4.83 -13.54 -20.26
C SER A 382 5.81 -12.74 -19.39
N GLY A 383 5.48 -11.49 -19.08
CA GLY A 383 6.34 -10.57 -18.31
C GLY A 383 5.76 -10.19 -16.95
N PHE A 384 6.34 -10.71 -15.87
CA PHE A 384 6.21 -10.32 -14.45
C PHE A 384 4.81 -10.27 -13.78
N ALA A 385 3.75 -9.76 -14.42
CA ALA A 385 2.38 -9.85 -13.93
C ALA A 385 2.00 -11.32 -13.60
N GLY A 386 2.50 -12.26 -14.41
CA GLY A 386 2.39 -13.69 -14.15
C GLY A 386 3.09 -14.16 -12.87
N LYS A 387 4.20 -13.54 -12.44
CA LYS A 387 5.04 -13.95 -11.30
C LYS A 387 4.60 -13.35 -9.96
N ILE A 388 3.92 -12.20 -9.96
CA ILE A 388 3.25 -11.65 -8.75
C ILE A 388 1.79 -12.12 -8.66
N SER A 389 1.22 -12.72 -9.71
CA SER A 389 -0.14 -13.25 -9.67
C SER A 389 -0.29 -14.29 -8.57
N SER A 390 -1.42 -14.27 -7.87
CA SER A 390 -1.78 -15.32 -6.89
C SER A 390 -1.71 -16.72 -7.52
N THR A 391 -1.78 -16.85 -8.85
CA THR A 391 -1.57 -18.12 -9.56
C THR A 391 -0.12 -18.63 -9.47
N ALA A 392 0.88 -17.77 -9.66
CA ALA A 392 2.29 -18.20 -9.54
C ALA A 392 2.67 -18.57 -8.10
N ILE A 393 2.11 -17.88 -7.11
CA ILE A 393 2.29 -18.23 -5.69
C ILE A 393 1.77 -19.65 -5.44
N ARG A 394 0.59 -19.98 -5.96
CA ARG A 394 0.00 -21.33 -5.84
C ARG A 394 0.79 -22.39 -6.60
N GLU A 395 1.29 -22.08 -7.80
CA GLU A 395 2.17 -22.98 -8.55
C GLU A 395 3.46 -23.31 -7.77
N HIS A 396 4.03 -22.33 -7.08
CA HIS A 396 5.20 -22.54 -6.22
C HIS A 396 4.87 -23.43 -5.01
N TYR A 397 3.72 -23.23 -4.35
CA TYR A 397 3.27 -24.12 -3.27
C TYR A 397 3.04 -25.55 -3.76
N ALA A 398 2.42 -25.73 -4.92
CA ALA A 398 2.18 -27.06 -5.48
C ALA A 398 3.48 -27.84 -5.69
N ARG A 399 4.52 -27.20 -6.25
CA ARG A 399 5.85 -27.83 -6.45
C ARG A 399 6.49 -28.26 -5.13
N ARG A 400 6.30 -27.50 -4.05
CA ARG A 400 6.85 -27.83 -2.72
C ARG A 400 6.15 -28.97 -2.00
N ILE A 401 4.93 -29.34 -2.40
CA ILE A 401 4.19 -30.47 -1.82
C ILE A 401 4.57 -31.78 -2.53
N GLU A 402 5.10 -31.70 -3.75
CA GLU A 402 5.52 -32.85 -4.56
C GLU A 402 6.96 -33.33 -4.26
N ASP A 403 7.79 -32.46 -3.66
CA ASP A 403 9.15 -32.75 -3.16
C ASP A 403 9.12 -33.23 -1.68
#